data_AF-A0A162IAQ2-F1
#
_entry.id   AF-A0A162IAQ2-F1
#
_cell.length_a   1.000
_cell.length_b   1.000
_cell.length_c   1.000
_cell.angle_alpha   90.00
_cell.angle_beta   90.00
_cell.angle_gamma   90.00
#
_symmetry.space_group_name_H-M   'P 1'
#
loop_
_entity.id
_entity.type
_entity.pdbx_description
1 polymer ?
#
loop_
_entity_poly.entity_id
_entity_poly.type
_entity_poly.pdbx_seq_one_letter_code
_entity_poly.pdbx_strand_id
1 'polypeptide(L)'
;MPAANTTVTRHRPATALDTTVAAGILVAFGLALAHPWARHTPLYEALYAYFPGGESSFAEVVRYVARPVMAVHALEPFVFARFRLRRHGVEVGTRLWWRWMTSVLVEGLIAWRRFEAVLEEEETTKTESRKAL
;
A
#
# COMPACT_ATOMS: atom_id res chain seq x y z
N MET A 1 -4.14 12.03 -21.21
CA MET A 1 -3.48 10.72 -21.33
C MET A 1 -4.47 9.75 -21.94
N PRO A 2 -4.12 9.06 -23.04
CA PRO A 2 -5.01 8.12 -23.72
C PRO A 2 -5.30 6.88 -22.86
N ALA A 3 -6.47 6.28 -23.08
CA ALA A 3 -6.88 5.01 -22.45
C ALA A 3 -5.95 3.87 -22.90
N ALA A 4 -5.71 2.89 -22.02
CA ALA A 4 -4.94 1.69 -22.38
C ALA A 4 -5.80 0.70 -23.18
N ASN A 5 -5.15 -0.15 -23.97
CA ASN A 5 -5.79 -1.22 -24.75
C ASN A 5 -6.24 -2.42 -23.90
N THR A 6 -5.93 -2.40 -22.61
CA THR A 6 -6.16 -3.47 -21.64
C THR A 6 -6.93 -2.91 -20.45
N THR A 7 -8.10 -3.50 -20.19
CA THR A 7 -8.97 -3.16 -19.06
C THR A 7 -8.80 -4.18 -17.94
N VAL A 8 -8.74 -3.70 -16.69
CA VAL A 8 -8.69 -4.58 -15.51
C VAL A 8 -10.09 -4.76 -14.96
N THR A 9 -10.51 -6.02 -14.83
CA THR A 9 -11.86 -6.37 -14.34
C THR A 9 -11.86 -7.06 -12.99
N ARG A 10 -10.68 -7.55 -12.54
CA ARG A 10 -10.53 -8.29 -11.28
C ARG A 10 -9.57 -7.63 -10.31
N HIS A 11 -9.77 -7.92 -9.03
CA HIS A 11 -8.81 -7.64 -7.96
C HIS A 11 -8.15 -8.94 -7.54
N ARG A 12 -6.83 -8.89 -7.32
CA ARG A 12 -6.09 -9.99 -6.70
C ARG A 12 -5.81 -9.63 -5.24
N PRO A 13 -6.30 -10.41 -4.26
CA PRO A 13 -6.03 -10.15 -2.85
C PRO A 13 -4.54 -10.29 -2.53
N ALA A 14 -4.14 -9.60 -1.47
CA ALA A 14 -2.80 -9.71 -0.90
C ALA A 14 -2.58 -11.13 -0.35
N THR A 15 -1.33 -11.58 -0.31
CA THR A 15 -1.00 -12.81 0.40
C THR A 15 -1.13 -12.60 1.91
N ALA A 16 -1.18 -13.70 2.68
CA ALA A 16 -1.17 -13.61 4.14
C ALA A 16 0.09 -12.87 4.65
N LEU A 17 1.24 -13.12 4.01
CA LEU A 17 2.49 -12.43 4.34
C LEU A 17 2.40 -10.92 4.08
N ASP A 18 1.87 -10.52 2.92
CA ASP A 18 1.68 -9.10 2.59
C ASP A 18 0.78 -8.41 3.62
N THR A 19 -0.29 -9.11 4.04
CA THR A 19 -1.23 -8.62 5.04
C THR A 19 -0.57 -8.47 6.42
N THR A 20 0.26 -9.43 6.83
CA THR A 20 0.99 -9.38 8.10
C THR A 20 2.00 -8.24 8.12
N VAL A 21 2.80 -8.09 7.05
CA VAL A 21 3.77 -6.99 6.93
C VAL A 21 3.05 -5.65 7.01
N ALA A 22 1.93 -5.52 6.30
CA ALA A 22 1.16 -4.29 6.31
C ALA A 22 0.54 -3.97 7.69
N ALA A 23 0.03 -4.98 8.40
CA ALA A 23 -0.46 -4.79 9.77
C ALA A 23 0.65 -4.27 10.71
N GLY A 24 1.87 -4.80 10.58
CA GLY A 24 3.04 -4.32 11.32
C GLY A 24 3.36 -2.85 11.02
N ILE A 25 3.31 -2.45 9.75
CA ILE A 25 3.53 -1.04 9.33
C ILE A 25 2.45 -0.12 9.92
N LEU A 26 1.18 -0.53 9.90
CA LEU A 26 0.08 0.25 10.47
C LEU A 26 0.22 0.43 11.99
N VAL A 27 0.63 -0.61 12.71
CA VAL A 27 0.96 -0.51 14.14
C VAL A 27 2.11 0.47 14.35
N ALA A 28 3.16 0.39 13.54
CA ALA A 28 4.30 1.31 13.63
C ALA A 28 3.88 2.77 13.36
N PHE A 29 2.98 3.03 12.41
CA PHE A 29 2.42 4.37 12.19
C PHE A 29 1.55 4.83 13.34
N GLY A 30 0.73 3.95 13.93
CA GLY A 30 -0.06 4.27 15.12
C GLY A 30 0.83 4.70 16.29
N LEU A 31 1.92 3.97 16.53
CA LEU A 31 2.93 4.34 17.53
C LEU A 31 3.65 5.65 17.14
N ALA A 32 4.07 5.82 15.89
CA ALA A 32 4.72 7.05 15.46
C ALA A 32 3.82 8.29 15.64
N LEU A 33 2.53 8.16 15.34
CA LEU A 33 1.53 9.22 15.51
C LEU A 33 1.25 9.51 16.99
N ALA A 34 1.07 8.48 17.82
CA ALA A 34 0.75 8.66 19.23
C ALA A 34 1.94 9.16 20.08
N HIS A 35 3.17 9.00 19.59
CA HIS A 35 4.40 9.34 20.33
C HIS A 35 4.41 10.71 21.03
N PRO A 36 3.97 11.84 20.40
CA PRO A 36 3.98 13.15 21.07
C PRO A 36 3.11 13.22 22.34
N TRP A 37 2.08 12.38 22.44
CA TRP A 37 1.11 12.38 23.53
C TRP A 37 1.27 11.19 24.48
N ALA A 38 1.78 10.07 23.99
CA ALA A 38 1.81 8.79 24.72
C ALA A 38 3.21 8.39 25.23
N ARG A 39 4.26 9.18 24.96
CA ARG A 39 5.66 8.86 25.34
C ARG A 39 5.91 8.57 26.82
N HIS A 40 5.04 9.02 27.73
CA HIS A 40 5.14 8.79 29.18
C HIS A 40 4.21 7.69 29.69
N THR A 41 3.61 6.90 28.79
CA THR A 41 2.75 5.78 29.17
C THR A 41 3.58 4.52 29.39
N PRO A 42 3.13 3.56 30.24
CA PRO A 42 3.83 2.30 30.45
C PRO A 42 4.09 1.51 29.17
N LEU A 43 3.21 1.64 28.16
CA LEU A 43 3.39 1.05 26.84
C LEU A 43 4.65 1.59 26.15
N TYR A 44 4.88 2.91 26.18
CA TYR A 44 6.06 3.52 25.56
C TYR A 44 7.31 3.28 26.38
N GLU A 45 7.22 3.29 27.71
CA GLU A 45 8.36 2.93 28.57
C GLU A 45 8.84 1.50 28.27
N ALA A 46 7.91 0.54 28.17
CA ALA A 46 8.24 -0.82 27.76
C ALA A 46 8.82 -0.86 26.34
N LEU A 47 8.21 -0.15 25.39
CA LEU A 47 8.71 -0.04 24.02
C LEU A 47 10.16 0.46 23.99
N TYR A 48 10.48 1.53 24.70
CA TYR A 48 11.83 2.10 24.77
C TYR A 48 12.82 1.14 25.44
N ALA A 49 12.39 0.37 26.44
CA ALA A 49 13.25 -0.60 27.11
C ALA A 49 13.74 -1.72 26.16
N TYR A 50 12.92 -2.10 25.17
CA TYR A 50 13.26 -3.12 24.18
C TYR A 50 13.76 -2.55 22.84
N PHE A 51 13.50 -1.26 22.55
CA PHE A 51 13.92 -0.63 21.30
C PHE A 51 15.43 -0.34 21.33
N PRO A 52 16.19 -0.74 20.30
CA PRO A 52 17.62 -0.44 20.24
C PRO A 52 17.89 1.07 20.34
N GLY A 53 18.66 1.49 21.35
CA GLY A 53 18.96 2.91 21.60
C GLY A 53 17.84 3.71 22.31
N GLY A 54 16.79 3.03 22.76
CA GLY A 54 15.76 3.60 23.63
C GLY A 54 14.93 4.72 22.98
N GLU A 55 14.44 5.64 23.81
CA GLU A 55 13.57 6.75 23.38
C GLU A 55 14.22 7.60 22.28
N SER A 56 15.52 7.90 22.40
CA SER A 56 16.22 8.77 21.45
C SER A 56 16.23 8.20 20.04
N SER A 57 16.64 6.95 19.87
CA SER A 57 16.63 6.26 18.58
C SER A 57 15.21 6.04 18.06
N PHE A 58 14.24 5.75 18.94
CA PHE A 58 12.84 5.67 18.52
C PHE A 58 12.34 7.00 17.93
N ALA A 59 12.64 8.12 18.59
CA ALA A 59 12.25 9.45 18.12
C ALA A 59 12.89 9.81 16.77
N GLU A 60 14.14 9.38 16.53
CA GLU A 60 14.81 9.51 15.23
C GLU A 60 14.14 8.66 14.14
N VAL A 61 13.80 7.41 14.43
CA VAL A 61 13.07 6.54 13.50
C VAL A 61 11.71 7.14 13.17
N VAL A 62 10.97 7.64 14.16
CA VAL A 62 9.70 8.34 13.92
C VAL A 62 9.88 9.58 13.03
N ARG A 63 10.96 10.33 13.24
CA ARG A 63 11.25 11.57 12.50
C ARG A 63 11.70 11.32 11.06
N TYR A 64 12.67 10.44 10.88
CA TYR A 64 13.37 10.28 9.61
C TYR A 64 12.88 9.10 8.77
N VAL A 65 12.12 8.17 9.37
CA VAL A 65 11.61 6.98 8.67
C VAL A 65 10.09 6.97 8.67
N ALA A 66 9.44 6.86 9.84
CA ALA A 66 8.00 6.61 9.90
C ALA A 66 7.17 7.74 9.28
N ARG A 67 7.46 9.00 9.62
CA ARG A 67 6.72 10.16 9.07
C ARG A 67 6.86 10.29 7.54
N PRO A 68 8.08 10.25 6.95
CA PRO A 68 8.24 10.24 5.50
C PRO A 68 7.53 9.07 4.81
N VAL A 69 7.66 7.84 5.33
CA VAL A 69 7.03 6.66 4.73
C VAL A 69 5.50 6.77 4.80
N MET A 70 4.95 7.25 5.91
CA MET A 70 3.50 7.50 6.04
C MET A 70 3.01 8.54 5.02
N ALA A 71 3.78 9.61 4.77
CA ALA A 71 3.44 10.58 3.74
C ALA A 71 3.44 9.95 2.34
N VAL A 72 4.41 9.07 2.04
CA VAL A 72 4.44 8.33 0.77
C VAL A 72 3.23 7.40 0.65
N HIS A 73 2.92 6.60 1.66
CA HIS A 73 1.74 5.71 1.66
C HIS A 73 0.42 6.47 1.54
N ALA A 74 0.33 7.69 2.07
CA ALA A 74 -0.83 8.53 1.87
C ALA A 74 -0.96 9.02 0.42
N LEU A 75 0.14 9.24 -0.29
CA LEU A 75 0.16 9.75 -1.67
C LEU A 75 0.00 8.64 -2.73
N GLU A 76 0.55 7.45 -2.48
CA GLU A 76 0.56 6.33 -3.42
C GLU A 76 -0.81 5.95 -3.98
N PRO A 77 -1.91 5.87 -3.19
CA PRO A 77 -3.23 5.57 -3.70
C PRO A 77 -3.74 6.62 -4.70
N PHE A 78 -3.45 7.90 -4.48
CA PHE A 78 -3.85 8.98 -5.40
C PHE A 78 -3.11 8.87 -6.73
N VAL A 79 -1.79 8.64 -6.67
CA VAL A 79 -0.96 8.43 -7.86
C VAL A 79 -1.43 7.18 -8.61
N PHE A 80 -1.66 6.08 -7.90
CA PHE A 80 -2.14 4.83 -8.47
C PHE A 80 -3.52 4.97 -9.12
N ALA A 81 -4.48 5.62 -8.46
CA ALA A 81 -5.80 5.89 -9.02
C ALA A 81 -5.71 6.71 -10.32
N ARG A 82 -4.87 7.75 -10.30
CA ARG A 82 -4.75 8.72 -11.39
C ARG A 82 -4.04 8.17 -12.61
N PHE A 83 -3.01 7.34 -12.43
CA PHE A 83 -2.13 6.88 -13.51
C PHE A 83 -2.38 5.42 -13.93
N ARG A 84 -2.88 4.57 -13.04
CA ARG A 84 -3.15 3.15 -13.32
C ARG A 84 -4.65 2.87 -13.44
N LEU A 85 -5.42 2.97 -12.35
CA LEU A 85 -6.83 2.54 -12.34
C LEU A 85 -7.66 3.21 -13.43
N ARG A 86 -7.62 4.56 -13.50
CA ARG A 86 -8.36 5.31 -14.52
C ARG A 86 -7.92 5.00 -15.95
N ARG A 87 -6.64 4.67 -16.15
CA ARG A 87 -6.09 4.35 -17.48
C ARG A 87 -6.55 2.97 -17.98
N HIS A 88 -6.79 2.04 -17.05
CA HIS A 88 -7.17 0.66 -17.33
C HIS A 88 -8.66 0.38 -17.06
N GLY A 89 -9.50 1.40 -17.19
CA GLY A 89 -10.96 1.26 -17.18
C GLY A 89 -11.59 0.99 -15.81
N VAL A 90 -10.83 1.13 -14.71
CA VAL A 90 -11.41 0.99 -13.36
C VAL A 90 -12.05 2.32 -12.96
N GLU A 91 -13.38 2.33 -12.94
CA GLU A 91 -14.18 3.51 -12.56
C GLU A 91 -14.04 3.84 -11.07
N VAL A 92 -13.87 5.13 -10.78
CA VAL A 92 -13.69 5.66 -9.42
C VAL A 92 -14.90 5.34 -8.54
N GLY A 93 -14.65 4.89 -7.31
CA GLY A 93 -15.71 4.60 -6.34
C GLY A 93 -16.38 3.23 -6.48
N THR A 94 -16.09 2.48 -7.55
CA THR A 94 -16.55 1.09 -7.68
C THR A 94 -15.93 0.19 -6.60
N ARG A 95 -16.56 -0.96 -6.33
CA ARG A 95 -15.99 -1.97 -5.40
C ARG A 95 -14.60 -2.40 -5.82
N LEU A 96 -14.36 -2.56 -7.12
CA LEU A 96 -13.05 -2.90 -7.67
C LEU A 96 -12.02 -1.81 -7.38
N TRP A 97 -12.40 -0.54 -7.57
CA TRP A 97 -11.56 0.61 -7.25
C TRP A 97 -11.17 0.62 -5.77
N TRP A 98 -12.15 0.46 -4.88
CA TRP A 98 -11.87 0.45 -3.44
C TRP A 98 -10.94 -0.69 -3.02
N ARG A 99 -11.12 -1.90 -3.55
CA ARG A 99 -10.22 -3.03 -3.26
C ARG A 99 -8.77 -2.74 -3.64
N TRP A 100 -8.56 -2.12 -4.79
CA TRP A 100 -7.22 -1.72 -5.21
C TRP A 100 -6.67 -0.56 -4.37
N MET A 101 -7.49 0.44 -4.05
CA MET A 101 -7.10 1.56 -3.21
C MET A 101 -6.71 1.12 -1.79
N THR A 102 -7.48 0.22 -1.18
CA THR A 102 -7.14 -0.34 0.13
C THR A 102 -5.85 -1.13 0.09
N SER A 103 -5.63 -1.93 -0.96
CA SER A 103 -4.37 -2.66 -1.15
C SER A 103 -3.18 -1.72 -1.26
N VAL A 104 -3.28 -0.64 -2.04
CA VAL A 104 -2.16 0.31 -2.20
C VAL A 104 -1.90 1.10 -0.91
N LEU A 105 -2.94 1.50 -0.19
CA LEU A 105 -2.77 2.21 1.09
C LEU A 105 -2.01 1.35 2.11
N VAL A 106 -2.32 0.05 2.14
CA VAL A 106 -1.86 -0.91 3.14
C VAL A 106 -0.50 -1.52 2.76
N GLU A 107 -0.28 -1.83 1.49
CA GLU A 107 0.88 -2.59 1.01
C GLU A 107 1.85 -1.74 0.16
N GLY A 108 1.44 -0.53 -0.23
CA GLY A 108 2.20 0.38 -1.08
C GLY A 108 2.59 -0.25 -2.42
N LEU A 109 3.88 -0.17 -2.75
CA LEU A 109 4.46 -0.67 -4.00
C LEU A 109 4.22 -2.16 -4.29
N ILE A 110 3.95 -3.00 -3.29
CA ILE A 110 3.64 -4.42 -3.52
C ILE A 110 2.33 -4.56 -4.29
N ALA A 111 1.32 -3.75 -3.95
CA ALA A 111 0.06 -3.72 -4.67
C ALA A 111 0.21 -3.23 -6.12
N TRP A 112 1.18 -2.34 -6.40
CA TRP A 112 1.51 -1.91 -7.76
C TRP A 112 2.00 -3.06 -8.62
N ARG A 113 2.97 -3.84 -8.12
CA ARG A 113 3.50 -5.02 -8.83
C ARG A 113 2.41 -6.06 -9.08
N ARG A 114 1.52 -6.25 -8.10
CA ARG A 114 0.39 -7.15 -8.24
C ARG A 114 -0.60 -6.70 -9.31
N PHE A 115 -0.85 -5.39 -9.41
CA PHE A 115 -1.67 -4.83 -10.49
C PHE A 115 -1.03 -5.04 -11.86
N GLU A 116 0.29 -4.86 -11.98
CA GLU A 116 1.03 -5.10 -13.23
C GLU A 116 0.96 -6.57 -13.65
N ALA A 117 1.11 -7.51 -12.72
CA ALA A 117 0.93 -8.93 -13.01
C ALA A 117 -0.49 -9.25 -13.52
N VAL A 118 -1.52 -8.63 -12.93
CA VAL A 118 -2.90 -8.79 -13.43
C VAL A 118 -3.04 -8.23 -14.85
N LEU A 119 -2.42 -7.08 -15.16
CA LEU A 119 -2.43 -6.52 -16.51
C LEU A 119 -1.79 -7.45 -17.54
N GLU A 120 -0.62 -8.01 -17.21
CA GLU A 120 0.10 -8.93 -18.10
C GLU A 120 -0.76 -10.17 -18.41
N GLU A 121 -1.44 -10.73 -17.40
CA GLU A 121 -2.33 -11.88 -17.58
C GLU A 121 -3.57 -11.55 -18.44
N GLU A 122 -4.13 -10.34 -18.33
CA GLU A 122 -5.23 -9.92 -19.20
C GLU A 122 -4.75 -9.74 -20.66
N GLU A 123 -3.51 -9.28 -20.86
CA GLU A 123 -2.90 -9.11 -22.18
C GLU A 123 -2.58 -10.43 -22.87
N THR A 124 -2.05 -11.41 -22.13
CA THR A 124 -1.79 -12.76 -22.65
C THR A 124 -3.09 -13.44 -23.05
N THR A 125 -4.10 -13.42 -22.17
CA THR A 125 -5.43 -14.01 -22.42
C THR A 125 -6.09 -13.43 -23.68
N LYS A 126 -6.02 -12.10 -23.86
CA LYS A 126 -6.56 -11.42 -25.04
C LYS A 126 -5.80 -11.81 -26.32
N THR A 127 -4.48 -11.96 -26.22
CA THR A 127 -3.63 -12.34 -27.35
C THR A 127 -3.87 -13.77 -27.80
N GLU A 128 -4.02 -14.71 -26.85
CA GLU A 128 -4.35 -16.10 -27.14
C GLU A 128 -5.73 -16.25 -27.77
N SER A 129 -6.73 -15.57 -27.21
CA SER A 129 -8.09 -15.56 -27.75
C SER A 129 -8.12 -15.05 -29.19
N ARG A 130 -7.32 -14.03 -29.52
CA ARG A 130 -7.20 -13.49 -30.87
C ARG A 130 -6.51 -14.44 -31.86
N LYS A 131 -5.57 -15.29 -31.40
CA LYS A 131 -4.90 -16.28 -32.25
C LYS A 131 -5.75 -17.51 -32.54
N ALA A 132 -6.79 -17.76 -31.73
CA ALA A 132 -7.69 -18.90 -31.87
C ALA A 132 -8.91 -18.64 -32.80
N LEU A 133 -9.06 -17.40 -33.28
CA LEU A 133 -10.06 -16.95 -34.27
C LEU A 133 -9.44 -16.94 -35.67
#